data_AF-A0A4C1ZUG3-F1
#
_entry.id   AF-A0A4C1ZUG3-F1
#
_cell.length_a   1.000
_cell.length_b   1.000
_cell.length_c   1.000
_cell.angle_alpha   90.00
_cell.angle_beta   90.00
_cell.angle_gamma   90.00
#
_symmetry.space_group_name_H-M   'P 1'
#
loop_
_entity.id
_entity.type
_entity.pdbx_description
1 polymer ?
#
loop_
_entity_poly.entity_id
_entity_poly.type
_entity_poly.pdbx_seq_one_letter_code
_entity_poly.pdbx_strand_id
1 'polypeptide(L)'
;MYRQILIRTEDRPYQHILWREFPHDPLQEYELNTVTYGVSSSPYLAIRTLRQLADEHCEQFPLATKVLRDETYIDDIITGCSSIENAIQLRDDLVALLKLGLRLLIRSRIAKCIKCFRAKAVPCQPIMGDLPIARLQPGKCFKSVGIDFSGPFTVKESRRRNARTYKAYLCLFVCLTIKAVHLEAVTELSSEAFLAALDPFVARRELCSKIITDCVGEPLVTLPEDTWDEASHPRTRWQMLQKLNQCFWRTWQRDYLHTLQQKIKWLKLTPNIKLNDVVIIVEPNLPPTQWRLAIVEELHPGKDNVVRVVCLRTADGHFLKRPVVKTCPIPIN
;
A
#
# COMPACT_ATOMS: atom_id res chain seq x y z
N MET A 1 -0.15 -38.64 -11.66
CA MET A 1 0.72 -37.74 -10.87
C MET A 1 0.32 -36.26 -10.98
N TYR A 2 0.31 -35.65 -12.18
CA TYR A 2 0.12 -34.19 -12.36
C TYR A 2 -1.15 -33.60 -11.75
N ARG A 3 -2.30 -34.27 -11.90
CA ARG A 3 -3.59 -33.79 -11.40
C ARG A 3 -3.68 -33.67 -9.87
N GLN A 4 -2.68 -34.15 -9.14
CA GLN A 4 -2.59 -33.97 -7.68
C GLN A 4 -1.88 -32.66 -7.29
N ILE A 5 -1.27 -31.96 -8.24
CA ILE A 5 -0.51 -30.73 -8.03
C ILE A 5 -1.42 -29.56 -8.40
N LEU A 6 -1.78 -28.75 -7.40
CA LEU A 6 -2.58 -27.54 -7.62
C LEU A 6 -1.72 -26.43 -8.22
N ILE A 7 -2.30 -25.74 -9.20
CA ILE A 7 -1.73 -24.51 -9.76
C ILE A 7 -2.18 -23.34 -8.89
N ARG A 8 -1.28 -22.37 -8.72
CA ARG A 8 -1.60 -21.12 -8.01
C ARG A 8 -2.75 -20.42 -8.69
N THR A 9 -3.64 -19.81 -7.92
CA THR A 9 -4.82 -19.12 -8.48
C THR A 9 -4.45 -18.04 -9.49
N GLU A 10 -3.32 -17.36 -9.30
CA GLU A 10 -2.76 -16.37 -10.23
C GLU A 10 -2.33 -16.94 -11.58
N ASP A 11 -1.95 -18.23 -11.62
CA ASP A 11 -1.42 -18.88 -12.82
C ASP A 11 -2.49 -19.66 -13.61
N ARG A 12 -3.69 -19.85 -13.04
CA ARG A 12 -4.80 -20.61 -13.66
C ARG A 12 -5.34 -19.99 -14.95
N PRO A 13 -5.43 -18.65 -15.10
CA PRO A 13 -5.88 -18.04 -16.36
C PRO A 13 -5.00 -18.42 -17.56
N TYR A 14 -3.73 -18.78 -17.34
CA TYR A 14 -2.83 -19.25 -18.41
C TYR A 14 -3.10 -20.70 -18.85
N GLN A 15 -3.99 -21.41 -18.15
CA GLN A 15 -4.46 -22.76 -18.52
C GLN A 15 -5.95 -22.77 -18.88
N HIS A 16 -6.42 -21.66 -19.44
CA HIS A 16 -7.78 -21.52 -19.91
C HIS A 16 -8.02 -22.35 -21.17
N ILE A 17 -9.10 -23.13 -21.18
CA ILE A 17 -9.52 -23.94 -22.33
C ILE A 17 -10.95 -23.59 -22.71
N LEU A 18 -11.21 -23.64 -24.02
CA LEU A 18 -12.52 -23.43 -24.62
C LEU A 18 -13.05 -24.78 -25.09
N TRP A 19 -14.26 -25.13 -24.69
CA TRP A 19 -14.88 -26.40 -25.03
C TRP A 19 -16.32 -26.22 -25.49
N ARG A 20 -16.74 -27.04 -26.46
CA ARG A 20 -18.14 -27.22 -26.86
C ARG A 20 -18.29 -28.61 -27.44
N GLU A 21 -19.42 -29.26 -27.20
CA GLU A 21 -19.68 -30.62 -27.67
C GLU A 21 -20.09 -30.61 -29.14
N PHE A 22 -21.01 -29.71 -29.52
CA PHE A 22 -21.43 -29.51 -30.90
C PHE A 22 -21.07 -28.11 -31.43
N PRO A 23 -20.90 -27.94 -32.76
CA PRO A 23 -20.55 -26.65 -33.35
C PRO A 23 -21.55 -25.52 -33.10
N HIS A 24 -22.81 -25.88 -32.80
CA HIS A 24 -23.89 -24.95 -32.51
C HIS A 24 -24.05 -24.65 -31.02
N ASP A 25 -23.38 -25.39 -30.15
CA ASP A 25 -23.45 -25.16 -28.71
C ASP A 25 -22.70 -23.88 -28.33
N PRO A 26 -23.16 -23.18 -27.28
CA PRO A 26 -22.42 -22.07 -26.71
C PRO A 26 -21.04 -22.54 -26.23
N LEU A 27 -20.02 -21.73 -26.52
CA LEU A 27 -18.67 -22.01 -26.08
C LEU A 27 -18.58 -21.92 -24.56
N GLN A 28 -18.04 -22.97 -23.94
CA GLN A 28 -17.82 -23.04 -22.51
C GLN A 28 -16.35 -22.76 -22.19
N GLU A 29 -16.15 -22.00 -21.12
CA GLU A 29 -14.86 -21.54 -20.63
C GLU A 29 -14.48 -22.32 -19.38
N TYR A 30 -13.32 -22.97 -19.39
CA TYR A 30 -12.83 -23.76 -18.27
C TYR A 30 -11.39 -23.40 -17.92
N GLU A 31 -11.11 -23.26 -16.62
CA GLU A 31 -9.74 -23.12 -16.12
C GLU A 31 -9.28 -24.40 -15.43
N LEU A 32 -8.11 -24.91 -15.84
CA LEU A 32 -7.55 -26.11 -15.24
C LEU A 32 -6.87 -25.75 -13.91
N ASN A 33 -7.38 -26.33 -12.82
CA ASN A 33 -6.91 -26.06 -11.46
C ASN A 33 -5.61 -26.78 -11.09
N THR A 34 -5.18 -27.73 -11.91
CA THR A 34 -4.08 -28.67 -11.61
C THR A 34 -3.12 -28.75 -12.79
N VAL A 35 -1.88 -29.13 -12.52
CA VAL A 35 -0.88 -29.34 -13.58
C VAL A 35 -1.41 -30.32 -14.62
N THR A 36 -1.27 -29.97 -15.90
CA THR A 36 -1.85 -30.67 -17.05
C THR A 36 -0.77 -31.17 -18.00
N TYR A 37 -1.15 -32.14 -18.83
CA TYR A 37 -0.27 -32.66 -19.87
C TYR A 37 -0.09 -31.63 -21.00
N GLY A 38 1.05 -31.67 -21.67
CA GLY A 38 1.34 -30.81 -22.83
C GLY A 38 1.97 -29.44 -22.50
N VAL A 39 2.13 -29.10 -21.22
CA VAL A 39 2.88 -27.90 -20.81
C VAL A 39 4.32 -28.27 -20.49
N SER A 40 5.29 -27.53 -21.03
CA SER A 40 6.73 -27.81 -20.89
C SER A 40 7.22 -27.82 -19.43
N SER A 41 6.57 -27.07 -18.54
CA SER A 41 6.90 -27.01 -17.11
C SER A 41 6.31 -28.17 -16.30
N SER A 42 5.31 -28.89 -16.81
CA SER A 42 4.60 -29.94 -16.07
C SER A 42 5.50 -31.10 -15.61
N PRO A 43 6.38 -31.66 -16.45
CA PRO A 43 7.29 -32.74 -16.04
C PRO A 43 8.23 -32.29 -14.92
N TYR A 44 8.79 -31.08 -15.02
CA TYR A 44 9.67 -30.52 -14.00
C TYR A 44 8.97 -30.41 -12.64
N LEU A 45 7.76 -29.84 -12.62
CA LEU A 45 6.98 -29.68 -11.39
C LEU A 45 6.64 -31.04 -10.76
N ALA A 46 6.26 -32.01 -11.58
CA ALA A 46 5.89 -33.34 -11.09
C ALA A 46 7.10 -34.12 -10.53
N ILE A 47 8.20 -34.16 -11.28
CA ILE A 47 9.45 -34.82 -10.85
C ILE A 47 10.00 -34.16 -9.58
N ARG A 48 9.98 -32.82 -9.47
CA ARG A 48 10.45 -32.12 -8.28
C ARG A 48 9.70 -32.54 -7.03
N THR A 49 8.39 -32.78 -7.16
CA THR A 49 7.54 -33.20 -6.05
C THR A 49 7.76 -34.67 -5.67
N LEU A 50 8.03 -35.57 -6.62
CA LEU A 50 8.45 -36.94 -6.33
C LEU A 50 9.82 -36.99 -5.62
N ARG A 51 10.79 -36.20 -6.08
CA ARG A 51 12.10 -36.08 -5.41
C ARG A 51 11.96 -35.60 -3.97
N GLN A 52 11.08 -34.63 -3.73
CA GLN A 52 10.82 -34.14 -2.37
C GLN A 52 10.22 -35.24 -1.47
N LEU A 53 9.30 -36.05 -2.00
CA LEU A 53 8.73 -37.18 -1.28
C LEU A 53 9.81 -38.22 -0.91
N ALA A 54 10.73 -38.47 -1.85
CA ALA A 54 11.86 -39.35 -1.63
C ALA A 54 12.91 -38.80 -0.63
N ASP A 55 13.01 -37.48 -0.48
CA ASP A 55 13.86 -36.83 0.54
C ASP A 55 13.27 -36.95 1.94
N GLU A 56 11.95 -36.81 2.07
CA GLU A 56 11.30 -36.77 3.39
C GLU A 56 11.12 -38.16 4.03
N HIS A 57 11.06 -39.20 3.21
CA HIS A 57 10.84 -40.58 3.68
C HIS A 57 12.01 -41.52 3.38
N CYS A 58 13.21 -40.98 3.13
CA CYS A 58 14.41 -41.77 2.85
C CYS A 58 14.74 -42.79 3.95
N GLU A 59 14.48 -42.44 5.22
CA GLU A 59 14.71 -43.33 6.36
C GLU A 59 13.65 -44.44 6.49
N GLN A 60 12.39 -44.16 6.12
CA GLN A 60 11.29 -45.13 6.21
C GLN A 60 11.28 -46.11 5.04
N PHE A 61 11.63 -45.65 3.83
CA PHE A 61 11.58 -46.47 2.61
C PHE A 61 12.85 -46.30 1.77
N PRO A 62 14.02 -46.77 2.25
CA PRO A 62 15.32 -46.48 1.62
C PRO A 62 15.45 -47.03 0.18
N LEU A 63 14.92 -48.22 -0.09
CA LEU A 63 14.97 -48.81 -1.43
C LEU A 63 13.99 -48.12 -2.40
N ALA A 64 12.75 -47.88 -1.97
CA ALA A 64 11.75 -47.20 -2.78
C ALA A 64 12.12 -45.74 -3.09
N THR A 65 12.73 -45.03 -2.13
CA THR A 65 13.17 -43.64 -2.32
C THR A 65 14.33 -43.53 -3.31
N LYS A 66 15.24 -44.51 -3.34
CA LYS A 66 16.30 -44.59 -4.36
C LYS A 66 15.71 -44.78 -5.76
N VAL A 67 14.79 -45.73 -5.92
CA VAL A 67 14.09 -45.98 -7.19
C VAL A 67 13.33 -44.74 -7.67
N LEU A 68 12.67 -44.01 -6.76
CA LEU A 68 11.98 -42.76 -7.11
C LEU A 68 12.89 -41.63 -7.57
N ARG A 69 14.16 -41.62 -7.16
CA ARG A 69 15.14 -40.59 -7.56
C ARG A 69 15.82 -40.91 -8.87
N ASP A 70 16.25 -42.16 -9.00
CA ASP A 70 17.24 -42.56 -9.99
C ASP A 70 16.62 -43.38 -11.13
N GLU A 71 15.48 -44.04 -10.89
CA GLU A 71 14.87 -45.02 -11.81
C GLU A 71 13.43 -44.64 -12.22
N THR A 72 13.08 -43.35 -12.05
CA THR A 72 11.79 -42.79 -12.49
C THR A 72 11.99 -41.90 -13.70
N TYR A 73 11.32 -42.24 -14.82
CA TYR A 73 11.27 -41.44 -16.03
C TYR A 73 9.87 -40.86 -16.22
N ILE A 74 9.72 -39.58 -15.87
CA ILE A 74 8.46 -38.83 -15.99
C ILE A 74 7.32 -39.50 -15.21
N ASP A 75 6.49 -40.33 -15.86
CA ASP A 75 5.35 -41.01 -15.27
C ASP A 75 5.61 -42.50 -15.01
N ASP A 76 6.71 -43.04 -15.54
CA ASP A 76 7.05 -44.46 -15.47
C ASP A 76 8.16 -44.72 -14.45
N ILE A 77 7.98 -45.75 -13.64
CA ILE A 77 9.00 -46.27 -12.73
C ILE A 77 9.43 -47.62 -13.28
N ILE A 78 10.68 -47.72 -13.71
CA ILE A 78 11.23 -48.94 -14.30
C ILE A 78 12.42 -49.37 -13.44
N THR A 79 12.20 -50.39 -12.63
CA THR A 79 13.18 -50.91 -11.67
C THR A 79 13.31 -52.42 -11.79
N GLY A 80 14.45 -52.97 -11.36
CA GLY A 80 14.77 -54.39 -11.40
C GLY A 80 15.24 -54.94 -10.05
N CYS A 81 14.93 -56.20 -9.78
CA CYS A 81 15.34 -56.91 -8.56
C CYS A 81 15.87 -58.30 -8.90
N SER A 82 16.77 -58.84 -8.07
CA SER A 82 17.39 -60.16 -8.24
C SER A 82 16.53 -61.32 -7.74
N SER A 83 15.44 -61.06 -7.01
CA SER A 83 14.46 -62.05 -6.57
C SER A 83 13.03 -61.52 -6.65
N ILE A 84 12.07 -62.44 -6.77
CA ILE A 84 10.64 -62.10 -6.87
C ILE A 84 10.13 -61.52 -5.55
N GLU A 85 10.58 -62.05 -4.42
CA GLU A 85 10.17 -61.56 -3.09
C GLU A 85 10.60 -60.11 -2.88
N ASN A 86 11.84 -59.77 -3.25
CA ASN A 86 12.34 -58.41 -3.16
C ASN A 86 11.60 -57.45 -4.12
N ALA A 87 11.22 -57.93 -5.31
CA ALA A 87 10.43 -57.15 -6.25
C ALA A 87 9.03 -56.82 -5.69
N ILE A 88 8.38 -57.80 -5.04
CA ILE A 88 7.08 -57.62 -4.39
C ILE A 88 7.18 -56.61 -3.24
N GLN A 89 8.19 -56.75 -2.38
CA GLN A 89 8.41 -55.81 -1.28
C GLN A 89 8.67 -54.40 -1.78
N LEU A 90 9.54 -54.24 -2.79
CA LEU A 90 9.86 -52.94 -3.38
C LEU A 90 8.63 -52.27 -4.01
N ARG A 91 7.79 -53.06 -4.70
CA ARG A 91 6.51 -52.58 -5.24
C ARG A 91 5.61 -52.08 -4.11
N ASP A 92 5.46 -52.85 -3.04
CA ASP A 92 4.57 -52.50 -1.94
C ASP A 92 5.05 -51.26 -1.18
N ASP A 93 6.37 -51.12 -0.99
CA ASP A 93 7.00 -49.93 -0.42
C ASP A 93 6.83 -48.70 -1.32
N LEU A 94 6.99 -48.84 -2.64
CA LEU A 94 6.72 -47.76 -3.60
C LEU A 94 5.25 -47.32 -3.56
N VAL A 95 4.32 -48.28 -3.52
CA VAL A 95 2.89 -48.00 -3.42
C VAL A 95 2.55 -47.30 -2.10
N ALA A 96 3.12 -47.76 -0.99
CA ALA A 96 2.94 -47.13 0.33
C ALA A 96 3.48 -45.70 0.36
N LEU A 97 4.69 -45.49 -0.16
CA LEU A 97 5.34 -44.19 -0.24
C LEU A 97 4.56 -43.21 -1.11
N LEU A 98 4.11 -43.62 -2.31
CA LEU A 98 3.31 -42.78 -3.19
C LEU A 98 1.92 -42.45 -2.60
N LYS A 99 1.35 -43.34 -1.79
CA LYS A 99 0.09 -43.10 -1.06
C LYS A 99 0.20 -42.03 0.04
N LEU A 100 1.38 -41.83 0.64
CA LEU A 100 1.61 -40.77 1.64
C LEU A 100 1.43 -39.36 1.05
N GLY A 101 1.45 -39.24 -0.28
CA GLY A 101 0.68 -38.24 -0.99
C GLY A 101 1.30 -36.85 -1.05
N LEU A 102 1.65 -36.48 -2.28
CA LEU A 102 2.06 -35.16 -2.75
C LEU A 102 1.18 -33.99 -2.25
N ARG A 103 -0.13 -34.21 -2.04
CA ARG A 103 -1.06 -33.16 -1.61
C ARG A 103 -0.90 -32.77 -0.14
N LEU A 104 -0.61 -33.74 0.74
CA LEU A 104 -0.31 -33.47 2.15
C LEU A 104 1.07 -32.83 2.29
N LEU A 105 2.04 -33.30 1.50
CA LEU A 105 3.38 -32.72 1.37
C LEU A 105 3.34 -31.25 0.93
N ILE A 106 2.60 -30.95 -0.14
CA ILE A 106 2.43 -29.59 -0.67
C ILE A 106 1.75 -28.70 0.36
N ARG A 107 0.67 -29.18 1.02
CA ARG A 107 -0.01 -28.41 2.08
C ARG A 107 0.91 -28.14 3.28
N SER A 108 1.66 -29.14 3.72
CA SER A 108 2.64 -29.04 4.81
C SER A 108 3.75 -28.04 4.46
N ARG A 109 4.30 -28.09 3.24
CA ARG A 109 5.36 -27.19 2.79
C ARG A 109 4.87 -25.76 2.55
N ILE A 110 3.67 -25.56 2.00
CA ILE A 110 3.05 -24.23 1.91
C ILE A 110 2.88 -23.63 3.31
N ALA A 111 2.47 -24.44 4.30
CA ALA A 111 2.31 -23.97 5.68
C ALA A 111 3.65 -23.61 6.35
N LYS A 112 4.73 -24.37 6.08
CA LYS A 112 6.06 -24.14 6.66
C LYS A 112 6.90 -23.08 5.91
N CYS A 113 6.50 -22.68 4.71
CA CYS A 113 7.25 -21.73 3.89
C CYS A 113 6.93 -20.28 4.26
N ILE A 114 7.91 -19.52 4.77
CA ILE A 114 7.76 -18.10 5.15
C ILE A 114 7.31 -17.23 3.96
N LYS A 115 7.79 -17.50 2.75
CA LYS A 115 7.38 -16.77 1.54
C LYS A 115 5.89 -16.98 1.24
N CYS A 116 5.41 -18.22 1.32
CA CYS A 116 4.00 -18.55 1.10
C CYS A 116 3.11 -18.07 2.25
N PHE A 117 3.60 -18.14 3.50
CA PHE A 117 2.91 -17.59 4.66
C PHE A 117 2.70 -16.08 4.52
N ARG A 118 3.75 -15.32 4.15
CA ARG A 118 3.67 -13.88 3.89
C ARG A 118 2.72 -13.55 2.74
N ALA A 119 2.76 -14.32 1.66
CA ALA A 119 1.87 -14.12 0.50
C ALA A 119 0.39 -14.45 0.83
N LYS A 120 0.14 -15.37 1.77
CA LYS A 120 -1.20 -15.74 2.24
C LYS A 120 -1.72 -14.81 3.35
N ALA A 121 -0.87 -13.96 3.92
CA ALA A 121 -1.26 -13.06 4.99
C ALA A 121 -2.35 -12.10 4.47
N VAL A 122 -3.57 -12.27 4.95
CA VAL A 122 -4.64 -11.30 4.74
C VAL A 122 -4.32 -10.11 5.64
N PRO A 123 -4.20 -8.89 5.10
CA PRO A 123 -4.04 -7.71 5.93
C PRO A 123 -5.27 -7.62 6.85
N CYS A 124 -5.07 -7.86 8.15
CA CYS A 124 -6.06 -7.51 9.14
C CYS A 124 -6.26 -6.01 9.04
N GLN A 125 -7.47 -5.56 8.66
CA GLN A 125 -7.80 -4.15 8.74
C GLN A 125 -7.79 -3.79 10.23
N PRO A 126 -6.85 -2.94 10.69
CA PRO A 126 -6.88 -2.50 12.07
C PRO A 126 -8.19 -1.74 12.29
N ILE A 127 -8.90 -2.06 13.37
CA ILE A 127 -10.05 -1.28 13.79
C ILE A 127 -9.54 0.13 14.10
N MET A 128 -10.18 1.14 13.52
CA MET A 128 -9.82 2.54 13.78
C MET A 128 -9.99 2.80 15.28
N GLY A 129 -8.89 3.18 15.95
CA GLY A 129 -8.94 3.57 17.36
C GLY A 129 -9.83 4.79 17.58
N ASP A 130 -10.37 4.92 18.79
CA ASP A 130 -11.26 6.03 19.13
C ASP A 130 -10.58 7.39 18.87
N LEU A 131 -11.30 8.24 18.13
CA LEU A 131 -10.84 9.61 17.90
C LEU A 131 -11.01 10.43 19.18
N PRO A 132 -10.02 11.23 19.60
CA PRO A 132 -10.18 12.13 20.73
C PRO A 132 -11.42 13.02 20.56
N ILE A 133 -12.22 13.18 21.61
CA ILE A 133 -13.46 13.98 21.60
C ILE A 133 -13.22 15.41 21.06
N ALA A 134 -12.03 15.97 21.31
CA ALA A 134 -11.60 17.26 20.79
C ALA A 134 -11.56 17.36 19.24
N ARG A 135 -11.53 16.24 18.51
CA ARG A 135 -11.67 16.18 17.05
C ARG A 135 -13.12 16.18 16.58
N LEU A 136 -14.06 15.82 17.45
CA LEU A 136 -15.48 15.67 17.13
C LEU A 136 -16.28 16.91 17.54
N GLN A 137 -15.86 17.60 18.61
CA GLN A 137 -16.54 18.79 19.08
C GLN A 137 -16.09 20.04 18.30
N PRO A 138 -17.03 20.78 17.70
CA PRO A 138 -16.71 22.08 17.12
C PRO A 138 -16.28 23.05 18.23
N GLY A 139 -15.27 23.87 17.94
CA GLY A 139 -14.65 24.74 18.93
C GLY A 139 -13.73 25.77 18.28
N LYS A 140 -13.25 26.71 19.09
CA LYS A 140 -12.30 27.74 18.65
C LYS A 140 -11.02 27.09 18.14
N CYS A 141 -10.47 27.63 17.06
CA CYS A 141 -9.18 27.21 16.52
C CYS A 141 -8.10 27.25 17.61
N PHE A 142 -7.24 26.23 17.63
CA PHE A 142 -6.18 26.04 18.64
C PHE A 142 -6.63 25.95 20.11
N LYS A 143 -7.94 25.77 20.40
CA LYS A 143 -8.42 25.51 21.77
C LYS A 143 -7.90 24.18 22.32
N SER A 144 -7.87 23.16 21.47
CA SER A 144 -7.27 21.84 21.75
C SER A 144 -6.24 21.53 20.68
N VAL A 145 -5.01 21.30 21.09
CA VAL A 145 -3.85 21.21 20.21
C VAL A 145 -3.16 19.87 20.38
N GLY A 146 -2.90 19.19 19.27
CA GLY A 146 -1.97 18.07 19.19
C GLY A 146 -0.56 18.62 18.93
N ILE A 147 0.43 18.13 19.67
CA ILE A 147 1.83 18.52 19.48
C ILE A 147 2.63 17.34 18.95
N ASP A 148 3.51 17.61 17.99
CA ASP A 148 4.43 16.64 17.42
C ASP A 148 5.75 17.34 17.04
N PHE A 149 6.85 16.60 16.92
CA PHE A 149 8.12 17.09 16.43
C PHE A 149 8.50 16.43 15.11
N SER A 150 8.79 17.23 14.10
CA SER A 150 9.32 16.74 12.82
C SER A 150 10.80 17.05 12.69
N GLY A 151 11.59 16.07 12.26
CA GLY A 151 13.02 16.19 12.07
C GLY A 151 13.73 14.84 12.17
N PRO A 152 15.07 14.83 12.24
CA PRO A 152 15.97 15.98 12.21
C PRO A 152 16.20 16.53 10.79
N PHE A 153 16.18 17.85 10.64
CA PHE A 153 16.59 18.56 9.42
C PHE A 153 18.00 19.11 9.55
N THR A 154 18.84 18.92 8.54
CA THR A 154 20.19 19.50 8.53
C THR A 154 20.15 20.92 7.95
N VAL A 155 20.44 21.91 8.79
CA VAL A 155 20.41 23.33 8.42
C VAL A 155 21.83 23.90 8.39
N LYS A 156 22.14 24.68 7.35
CA LYS A 156 23.37 25.46 7.26
C LYS A 156 23.13 26.85 7.84
N GLU A 157 24.05 27.30 8.70
CA GLU A 157 24.02 28.65 9.27
C GLU A 157 24.06 29.75 8.19
N SER A 158 24.82 29.52 7.12
CA SER A 158 24.94 30.47 6.01
C SER A 158 25.14 29.77 4.67
N ARG A 159 25.04 30.55 3.58
CA ARG A 159 25.32 30.10 2.20
C ARG A 159 26.82 30.06 1.87
N ARG A 160 27.72 30.34 2.82
CA ARG A 160 29.17 30.35 2.60
C ARG A 160 29.70 28.92 2.38
N ARG A 161 30.82 28.79 1.67
CA ARG A 161 31.55 27.50 1.61
C ARG A 161 32.03 27.16 3.03
N ASN A 162 31.89 25.88 3.42
CA ASN A 162 32.19 25.37 4.75
C ASN A 162 31.41 26.01 5.93
N ALA A 163 30.19 26.51 5.67
CA ALA A 163 29.32 26.98 6.76
C ALA A 163 28.97 25.85 7.73
N ARG A 164 28.97 26.17 9.04
CA ARG A 164 28.58 25.24 10.10
C ARG A 164 27.16 24.73 9.86
N THR A 165 27.01 23.42 9.97
CA THR A 165 25.72 22.72 9.89
C THR A 165 25.28 22.31 11.29
N TYR A 166 23.99 22.44 11.57
CA TYR A 166 23.37 21.96 12.81
C TYR A 166 22.05 21.25 12.50
N LYS A 167 21.58 20.44 13.45
CA LYS A 167 20.26 19.81 13.37
C LYS A 167 19.21 20.81 13.81
N ALA A 168 18.09 20.83 13.11
CA ALA A 168 16.90 21.58 13.47
C ALA A 168 15.69 20.66 13.43
N TYR A 169 14.71 20.99 14.26
CA TYR A 169 13.44 20.31 14.41
C TYR A 169 12.33 21.34 14.19
N LEU A 170 11.15 20.87 13.81
CA LEU A 170 9.95 21.67 13.76
C LEU A 170 9.05 21.18 14.88
N CYS A 171 8.58 22.09 15.73
CA CYS A 171 7.49 21.84 16.65
C CYS A 171 6.18 22.12 15.91
N LEU A 172 5.34 21.09 15.81
CA LEU A 172 4.05 21.11 15.12
C LEU A 172 2.96 21.31 16.16
N PHE A 173 2.20 22.38 16.01
CA PHE A 173 0.98 22.61 16.76
C PHE A 173 -0.21 22.40 15.83
N VAL A 174 -0.91 21.27 15.99
CA VAL A 174 -2.05 20.89 15.15
C VAL A 174 -3.35 21.10 15.91
N CYS A 175 -4.21 21.98 15.44
CA CYS A 175 -5.54 22.13 16.00
C CYS A 175 -6.36 20.84 15.80
N LEU A 176 -6.83 20.23 16.88
CA LEU A 176 -7.56 18.96 16.80
C LEU A 176 -8.94 19.12 16.16
N THR A 177 -9.57 20.27 16.33
CA THR A 177 -10.89 20.62 15.80
C THR A 177 -10.86 20.82 14.28
N ILE A 178 -10.03 21.75 13.78
CA ILE A 178 -10.06 22.16 12.36
C ILE A 178 -8.85 21.71 11.54
N LYS A 179 -7.90 20.97 12.14
CA LYS A 179 -6.65 20.53 11.49
C LYS A 179 -5.72 21.63 11.00
N ALA A 180 -5.92 22.88 11.45
CA ALA A 180 -4.97 23.95 11.20
C ALA A 180 -3.62 23.64 11.87
N VAL A 181 -2.53 23.86 11.14
CA VAL A 181 -1.17 23.58 11.60
C VAL A 181 -0.43 24.90 11.80
N HIS A 182 0.26 25.01 12.93
CA HIS A 182 1.21 26.08 13.21
C HIS A 182 2.59 25.46 13.46
N LEU A 183 3.63 26.03 12.86
CA LEU A 183 4.98 25.48 12.90
C LEU A 183 5.94 26.49 13.55
N GLU A 184 6.71 26.02 14.53
CA GLU A 184 7.82 26.76 15.10
C GLU A 184 9.12 25.95 14.95
N ALA A 185 10.20 26.63 14.56
CA ALA A 185 11.48 25.98 14.37
C ALA A 185 12.27 25.96 15.69
N VAL A 186 12.86 24.81 16.00
CA VAL A 186 13.56 24.53 17.24
C VAL A 186 14.90 23.88 16.92
N THR A 187 15.95 24.17 17.69
CA THR A 187 17.28 23.59 17.43
C THR A 187 17.51 22.26 18.12
N GLU A 188 16.72 21.96 19.16
CA GLU A 188 16.93 20.84 20.08
C GLU A 188 15.58 20.24 20.50
N LEU A 189 15.59 18.97 20.92
CA LEU A 189 14.42 18.28 21.47
C LEU A 189 14.46 18.34 23.01
N SER A 190 14.51 19.54 23.56
CA SER A 190 14.52 19.78 25.01
C SER A 190 13.27 20.54 25.46
N SER A 191 12.93 20.44 26.74
CA SER A 191 11.79 21.15 27.34
C SER A 191 11.92 22.67 27.19
N GLU A 192 13.12 23.22 27.37
CA GLU A 192 13.38 24.66 27.19
C GLU A 192 13.13 25.10 25.75
N ALA A 193 13.61 24.31 24.79
CA ALA A 193 13.45 24.62 23.38
C ALA A 193 11.97 24.49 22.95
N PHE A 194 11.20 23.60 23.59
CA PHE A 194 9.76 23.53 23.46
C PHE A 194 9.04 24.74 24.06
N LEU A 195 9.38 25.17 25.27
CA LEU A 195 8.78 26.36 25.89
C LEU A 195 9.04 27.63 25.06
N ALA A 196 10.27 27.78 24.54
CA ALA A 196 10.63 28.85 23.62
C ALA A 196 9.86 28.81 22.28
N ALA A 197 9.32 27.64 21.89
CA ALA A 197 8.43 27.48 20.75
C ALA A 197 6.95 27.70 21.12
N LEU A 198 6.57 27.40 22.36
CA LEU A 198 5.20 27.56 22.86
C LEU A 198 4.83 29.03 23.06
N ASP A 199 5.73 29.85 23.59
CA ASP A 199 5.49 31.29 23.81
C ASP A 199 5.05 32.05 22.54
N PRO A 200 5.77 31.97 21.40
CA PRO A 200 5.35 32.63 20.17
C PRO A 200 4.09 32.01 19.56
N PHE A 201 3.81 30.73 19.83
CA PHE A 201 2.56 30.09 19.43
C PHE A 201 1.38 30.68 20.20
N VAL A 202 1.45 30.72 21.54
CA VAL A 202 0.41 31.28 22.41
C VAL A 202 0.21 32.77 22.15
N ALA A 203 1.29 33.53 21.93
CA ALA A 203 1.22 34.95 21.60
C ALA A 203 0.44 35.22 20.29
N ARG A 204 0.49 34.30 19.31
CA ARG A 204 -0.21 34.47 18.02
C ARG A 204 -1.57 33.80 17.96
N ARG A 205 -1.78 32.70 18.69
CA ARG A 205 -2.97 31.83 18.59
C ARG A 205 -3.85 31.84 19.84
N GLU A 206 -3.43 32.57 20.87
CA GLU A 206 -3.99 32.61 22.21
C GLU A 206 -3.76 31.33 23.03
N LEU A 207 -4.11 31.38 24.32
CA LEU A 207 -3.94 30.27 25.25
C LEU A 207 -4.81 29.07 24.85
N CYS A 208 -4.15 27.93 24.67
CA CYS A 208 -4.83 26.65 24.50
C CYS A 208 -5.39 26.16 25.84
N SER A 209 -6.60 25.60 25.82
CA SER A 209 -7.20 24.97 27.00
C SER A 209 -6.67 23.56 27.26
N LYS A 210 -6.19 22.89 26.21
CA LYS A 210 -5.71 21.51 26.27
C LYS A 210 -4.63 21.27 25.22
N ILE A 211 -3.52 20.70 25.67
CA ILE A 211 -2.43 20.18 24.83
C ILE A 211 -2.44 18.66 24.94
N ILE A 212 -2.32 17.97 23.81
CA ILE A 212 -2.19 16.52 23.71
C ILE A 212 -0.90 16.22 22.95
N THR A 213 -0.01 15.43 23.53
CA THR A 213 1.22 14.97 22.86
C THR A 213 1.16 13.46 22.70
N ASP A 214 1.92 12.91 21.76
CA ASP A 214 2.19 11.48 21.75
C ASP A 214 3.27 11.17 22.80
N CYS A 215 2.98 10.26 23.72
CA CYS A 215 3.98 9.81 24.68
C CYS A 215 4.98 8.90 23.97
N VAL A 216 6.15 9.43 23.60
CA VAL A 216 7.37 8.65 23.40
C VAL A 216 8.38 9.06 24.48
N GLY A 217 8.32 8.36 25.63
CA GLY A 217 9.43 8.15 26.56
C GLY A 217 10.11 9.35 27.23
N GLU A 218 9.45 9.99 28.19
CA GLU A 218 9.95 10.42 29.53
C GLU A 218 9.02 11.51 30.12
N PRO A 219 8.77 11.52 31.45
CA PRO A 219 7.84 12.47 32.06
C PRO A 219 8.45 13.88 32.18
N LEU A 220 7.62 14.89 31.88
CA LEU A 220 7.82 16.31 32.21
C LEU A 220 7.88 16.49 33.74
N VAL A 221 9.03 16.14 34.34
CA VAL A 221 9.40 16.51 35.72
C VAL A 221 10.85 16.99 35.70
N THR A 222 11.14 18.00 34.90
CA THR A 222 12.32 18.84 35.09
C THR A 222 11.85 20.18 35.63
N LEU A 223 12.30 20.52 36.84
CA LEU A 223 12.16 21.87 37.38
C LEU A 223 12.85 22.85 36.41
N PRO A 224 12.34 24.08 36.24
CA PRO A 224 13.01 25.08 35.40
C PRO A 224 14.40 25.35 35.99
N GLU A 225 15.46 25.14 35.22
CA GLU A 225 16.77 25.65 35.60
C GLU A 225 16.85 27.14 35.20
N ASP A 226 16.98 27.99 36.21
CA ASP A 226 17.27 29.41 36.05
C ASP A 226 18.74 29.59 35.67
N THR A 227 19.04 29.75 34.38
CA THR A 227 20.21 30.53 33.95
C THR A 227 19.92 31.31 32.67
N TRP A 228 19.50 32.55 32.84
CA TRP A 228 19.43 33.54 31.76
C TRP A 228 20.80 34.18 31.59
N ASP A 229 21.48 33.89 30.48
CA ASP A 229 22.69 34.60 30.08
C ASP A 229 22.29 35.71 29.08
N GLU A 230 22.22 36.96 29.55
CA GLU A 230 21.74 38.16 28.81
C GLU A 230 22.60 38.54 27.59
N ALA A 231 23.65 37.78 27.26
CA ALA A 231 24.61 38.14 26.23
C ALA A 231 24.16 37.81 24.78
N SER A 232 23.13 37.00 24.56
CA SER A 232 22.69 36.62 23.21
C SER A 232 21.45 37.40 22.76
N HIS A 233 21.64 38.39 21.88
CA HIS A 233 20.54 39.22 21.37
C HIS A 233 19.42 38.35 20.74
N PRO A 234 18.20 38.29 21.33
CA PRO A 234 17.10 37.42 20.86
C PRO A 234 16.59 37.83 19.46
N ARG A 235 16.83 39.08 19.06
CA ARG A 235 16.53 39.59 17.71
C ARG A 235 17.29 38.82 16.63
N THR A 236 18.54 38.41 16.86
CA THR A 236 19.36 37.73 15.85
C THR A 236 18.92 36.27 15.65
N ARG A 237 18.65 35.55 16.75
CA ARG A 237 18.13 34.17 16.71
C ARG A 237 16.70 34.14 16.17
N TRP A 238 15.83 35.05 16.60
CA TRP A 238 14.47 35.16 16.07
C TRP A 238 14.46 35.49 14.57
N GLN A 239 15.27 36.45 14.11
CA GLN A 239 15.41 36.75 12.68
C GLN A 239 15.91 35.54 11.87
N MET A 240 16.81 34.74 12.45
CA MET A 240 17.28 33.50 11.85
C MET A 240 16.17 32.45 11.76
N LEU A 241 15.42 32.21 12.84
CA LEU A 241 14.29 31.28 12.89
C LEU A 241 13.18 31.71 11.90
N GLN A 242 12.88 33.00 11.82
CA GLN A 242 11.92 33.54 10.84
C GLN A 242 12.39 33.29 9.40
N LYS A 243 13.68 33.49 9.12
CA LYS A 243 14.25 33.23 7.80
C LYS A 243 14.20 31.74 7.43
N LEU A 244 14.44 30.85 8.38
CA LEU A 244 14.32 29.40 8.19
C LEU A 244 12.86 29.01 7.93
N ASN A 245 11.91 29.54 8.69
CA ASN A 245 10.48 29.30 8.53
C ASN A 245 10.00 29.74 7.14
N GLN A 246 10.38 30.94 6.69
CA GLN A 246 10.08 31.44 5.34
C GLN A 246 10.70 30.59 4.23
N CYS A 247 11.95 30.15 4.40
CA CYS A 247 12.64 29.31 3.41
C CYS A 247 11.98 27.92 3.32
N PHE A 248 11.58 27.36 4.46
CA PHE A 248 10.83 26.11 4.54
C PHE A 248 9.49 26.22 3.81
N TRP A 249 8.65 27.22 4.14
CA TRP A 249 7.34 27.38 3.49
C TRP A 249 7.46 27.54 1.98
N ARG A 250 8.45 28.31 1.52
CA ARG A 250 8.73 28.45 0.08
C ARG A 250 9.12 27.11 -0.56
N THR A 251 9.95 26.31 0.11
CA THR A 251 10.39 24.99 -0.40
C THR A 251 9.28 23.94 -0.33
N TRP A 252 8.52 23.90 0.75
CA TRP A 252 7.39 22.98 0.93
C TRP A 252 6.27 23.24 -0.09
N GLN A 253 5.89 24.50 -0.26
CA GLN A 253 4.87 24.89 -1.25
C GLN A 253 5.31 24.57 -2.68
N ARG A 254 6.60 24.81 -3.01
CA ARG A 254 7.13 24.61 -4.35
C ARG A 254 7.42 23.14 -4.67
N ASP A 255 7.99 22.39 -3.75
CA ASP A 255 8.59 21.09 -4.08
C ASP A 255 7.77 19.92 -3.49
N TYR A 256 7.30 20.06 -2.24
CA TYR A 256 6.61 18.98 -1.53
C TYR A 256 5.12 18.85 -1.90
N LEU A 257 4.42 19.97 -2.06
CA LEU A 257 3.01 19.97 -2.42
C LEU A 257 2.76 19.32 -3.79
N HIS A 258 3.69 19.50 -4.74
CA HIS A 258 3.65 18.86 -6.06
C HIS A 258 3.99 17.37 -6.02
N THR A 259 4.79 16.90 -5.05
CA THR A 259 5.09 15.46 -4.89
C THR A 259 3.91 14.71 -4.26
N LEU A 260 3.12 15.36 -3.39
CA LEU A 260 1.87 14.79 -2.88
C LEU A 260 0.77 14.71 -3.96
N GLN A 261 0.82 15.57 -4.98
CA GLN A 261 -0.09 15.56 -6.13
C GLN A 261 0.51 14.86 -7.36
N GLN A 262 1.32 13.80 -7.18
CA GLN A 262 1.78 13.00 -8.31
C GLN A 262 0.58 12.35 -9.03
N LYS A 263 0.25 12.85 -10.23
CA LYS A 263 -0.71 12.22 -11.13
C LYS A 263 -0.07 10.95 -11.70
N ILE A 264 -0.59 9.79 -11.30
CA ILE A 264 -0.22 8.51 -11.89
C ILE A 264 -0.65 8.52 -13.36
N LYS A 265 0.24 8.16 -14.30
CA LYS A 265 -0.13 7.94 -15.69
C LYS A 265 -1.23 6.88 -15.74
N TRP A 266 -2.36 7.18 -16.39
CA TRP A 266 -3.48 6.28 -16.58
C TRP A 266 -3.01 5.00 -17.30
N LEU A 267 -2.79 3.92 -16.54
CA LEU A 267 -2.44 2.59 -17.05
C LEU A 267 -3.65 1.65 -17.12
N LYS A 268 -4.80 2.06 -16.56
CA LYS A 268 -6.04 1.28 -16.55
C LYS A 268 -7.03 1.86 -17.57
N LEU A 269 -7.61 1.00 -18.41
CA LEU A 269 -8.80 1.37 -19.17
C LEU A 269 -9.90 1.76 -18.18
N THR A 270 -10.41 2.99 -18.31
CA THR A 270 -11.60 3.43 -17.60
C THR A 270 -12.80 3.27 -18.52
N PRO A 271 -13.97 2.87 -18.00
CA PRO A 271 -15.18 2.80 -18.81
C PRO A 271 -15.55 4.19 -19.33
N ASN A 272 -15.98 4.27 -20.60
CA ASN A 272 -16.47 5.52 -21.19
C ASN A 272 -17.69 6.03 -20.41
N ILE A 273 -17.80 7.36 -20.27
CA ILE A 273 -18.98 8.04 -19.75
C ILE A 273 -20.20 7.72 -20.63
N LYS A 274 -21.35 7.45 -20.01
CA LYS A 274 -22.61 7.12 -20.68
C LYS A 274 -23.56 8.32 -20.69
N LEU A 275 -24.55 8.23 -21.57
CA LEU A 275 -25.71 9.13 -21.56
C LEU A 275 -26.44 9.00 -20.23
N ASN A 276 -26.91 10.13 -19.70
CA ASN A 276 -27.59 10.28 -18.41
C ASN A 276 -26.73 10.08 -17.15
N ASP A 277 -25.41 9.93 -17.26
CA ASP A 277 -24.53 9.92 -16.08
C ASP A 277 -24.55 11.30 -15.39
N VAL A 278 -24.61 11.30 -14.05
CA VAL A 278 -24.45 12.52 -13.25
C VAL A 278 -22.96 12.76 -13.02
N VAL A 279 -22.50 13.96 -13.35
CA VAL A 279 -21.09 14.35 -13.27
C VAL A 279 -20.93 15.63 -12.45
N ILE A 280 -19.80 15.73 -11.76
CA ILE A 280 -19.31 16.98 -11.15
C ILE A 280 -18.50 17.74 -12.19
N ILE A 281 -18.78 19.03 -12.36
CA ILE A 281 -17.99 19.94 -13.19
C ILE A 281 -16.81 20.46 -12.36
N VAL A 282 -15.58 20.17 -12.81
CA VAL A 282 -14.35 20.63 -12.16
C VAL A 282 -14.00 22.03 -12.68
N GLU A 283 -14.24 23.06 -11.85
CA GLU A 283 -13.85 24.45 -12.12
C GLU A 283 -12.76 24.90 -11.13
N PRO A 284 -11.67 25.55 -11.59
CA PRO A 284 -10.53 25.88 -10.75
C PRO A 284 -10.81 26.97 -9.71
N ASN A 285 -11.89 27.75 -9.87
CA ASN A 285 -12.15 28.97 -9.09
C ASN A 285 -13.40 28.86 -8.19
N LEU A 286 -13.90 27.65 -7.93
CA LEU A 286 -15.01 27.46 -7.00
C LEU A 286 -14.50 27.46 -5.54
N PRO A 287 -15.26 28.04 -4.59
CA PRO A 287 -14.97 27.89 -3.17
C PRO A 287 -14.90 26.41 -2.79
N PRO A 288 -14.04 26.01 -1.83
CA PRO A 288 -14.07 24.66 -1.29
C PRO A 288 -15.48 24.29 -0.84
N THR A 289 -15.92 23.05 -1.07
CA THR A 289 -17.26 22.50 -0.78
C THR A 289 -18.40 22.87 -1.76
N GLN A 290 -18.17 23.73 -2.74
CA GLN A 290 -19.17 24.05 -3.76
C GLN A 290 -18.92 23.25 -5.04
N TRP A 291 -19.72 22.20 -5.26
CA TRP A 291 -19.60 21.30 -6.41
C TRP A 291 -20.79 21.47 -7.35
N ARG A 292 -20.53 21.92 -8.59
CA ARG A 292 -21.59 22.03 -9.61
C ARG A 292 -21.88 20.67 -10.22
N LEU A 293 -23.13 20.22 -10.10
CA LEU A 293 -23.62 18.96 -10.68
C LEU A 293 -24.23 19.21 -12.05
N ALA A 294 -24.07 18.24 -12.95
CA ALA A 294 -24.73 18.23 -14.25
C ALA A 294 -24.99 16.80 -14.73
N ILE A 295 -25.94 16.65 -15.66
CA ILE A 295 -26.28 15.38 -16.30
C ILE A 295 -25.70 15.38 -17.71
N VAL A 296 -25.14 14.26 -18.13
CA VAL A 296 -24.62 14.06 -19.49
C VAL A 296 -25.78 13.83 -20.46
N GLU A 297 -25.95 14.73 -21.42
CA GLU A 297 -27.08 14.70 -22.36
C GLU A 297 -26.65 14.30 -23.78
N GLU A 298 -25.43 14.66 -24.20
CA GLU A 298 -24.86 14.20 -25.46
C GLU A 298 -23.38 13.82 -25.32
N LEU A 299 -22.98 12.80 -26.07
CA LEU A 299 -21.61 12.29 -26.13
C LEU A 299 -20.98 12.62 -27.49
N HIS A 300 -19.74 13.11 -27.48
CA HIS A 300 -18.96 13.32 -28.69
C HIS A 300 -17.71 12.40 -28.69
N PRO A 301 -17.83 11.17 -29.22
CA PRO A 301 -16.70 10.25 -29.35
C PRO A 301 -15.73 10.67 -30.46
N GLY A 302 -14.44 10.32 -30.29
CA GLY A 302 -13.42 10.43 -31.32
C GLY A 302 -13.49 9.29 -32.35
N LYS A 303 -12.56 9.29 -33.33
CA LYS A 303 -12.44 8.23 -34.35
C LYS A 303 -12.13 6.84 -33.75
N ASP A 304 -11.67 6.80 -32.51
CA ASP A 304 -11.33 5.64 -31.70
C ASP A 304 -12.48 5.18 -30.78
N ASN A 305 -13.70 5.70 -30.94
CA ASN A 305 -14.86 5.46 -30.06
C ASN A 305 -14.65 5.87 -28.59
N VAL A 306 -13.61 6.66 -28.28
CA VAL A 306 -13.38 7.20 -26.93
C VAL A 306 -14.07 8.55 -26.79
N VAL A 307 -14.88 8.71 -25.75
CA VAL A 307 -15.58 9.99 -25.47
C VAL A 307 -14.57 10.99 -24.93
N ARG A 308 -14.36 12.10 -25.65
CA ARG A 308 -13.42 13.17 -25.24
C ARG A 308 -14.14 14.43 -24.79
N VAL A 309 -15.34 14.67 -25.31
CA VAL A 309 -16.17 15.85 -25.03
C VAL A 309 -17.60 15.41 -24.77
N VAL A 310 -18.24 16.05 -23.79
CA VAL A 310 -19.63 15.81 -23.40
C VAL A 310 -20.40 17.13 -23.35
N CYS A 311 -21.67 17.10 -23.73
CA CYS A 311 -22.62 18.16 -23.48
C CYS A 311 -23.38 17.84 -22.19
N LEU A 312 -23.39 18.81 -21.28
CA LEU A 312 -23.90 18.67 -19.93
C LEU A 312 -25.06 19.62 -19.71
N ARG A 313 -26.09 19.15 -19.00
CA ARG A 313 -27.19 19.99 -18.52
C ARG A 313 -27.06 20.20 -17.02
N THR A 314 -26.92 21.47 -16.63
CA THR A 314 -26.82 21.88 -15.22
C THR A 314 -28.20 21.90 -14.56
N ALA A 315 -28.23 21.93 -13.22
CA ALA A 315 -29.47 22.09 -12.45
C ALA A 315 -30.23 23.38 -12.81
N ASP A 316 -29.51 24.42 -13.21
CA ASP A 316 -30.06 25.72 -13.63
C ASP A 316 -30.60 25.71 -15.07
N GLY A 317 -30.63 24.56 -15.74
CA GLY A 317 -31.15 24.40 -17.10
C GLY A 317 -30.18 24.84 -18.22
N HIS A 318 -28.98 25.31 -17.89
CA HIS A 318 -27.98 25.69 -18.88
C HIS A 318 -27.22 24.48 -19.44
N PHE A 319 -26.97 24.52 -20.75
CA PHE A 319 -26.18 23.55 -21.48
C PHE A 319 -24.71 23.97 -21.56
N LEU A 320 -23.80 23.08 -21.20
CA LEU A 320 -22.36 23.32 -21.19
C LEU A 320 -21.61 22.22 -21.93
N LYS A 321 -20.76 22.61 -22.88
CA LYS A 321 -19.82 21.70 -23.53
C LYS A 321 -18.50 21.67 -22.77
N ARG A 322 -18.07 20.48 -22.33
CA ARG A 322 -16.83 20.32 -21.55
C ARG A 322 -16.05 19.07 -21.97
N PRO A 323 -14.70 19.13 -21.96
CA PRO A 323 -13.87 17.95 -22.08
C PRO A 323 -14.07 17.02 -20.87
N VAL A 324 -14.02 15.70 -21.10
CA VAL A 324 -14.19 14.68 -20.04
C VAL A 324 -13.19 14.85 -18.89
N VAL A 325 -11.99 15.37 -19.16
CA VAL A 325 -10.95 15.64 -18.14
C VAL A 325 -11.39 16.67 -17.09
N LYS A 326 -12.40 17.50 -17.40
CA LYS A 326 -12.98 18.49 -16.48
C LYS A 326 -14.31 18.04 -15.89
N THR A 327 -14.64 16.76 -16.02
CA THR A 327 -15.86 16.16 -15.47
C THR A 327 -15.50 14.94 -14.64
N CYS A 328 -16.20 14.71 -13.54
CA CYS A 328 -16.02 13.52 -12.72
C CYS A 328 -17.37 12.80 -12.55
N PRO A 329 -17.56 11.60 -13.13
CA PRO A 329 -18.80 10.84 -12.94
C PRO A 329 -18.94 10.41 -11.48
N ILE A 330 -20.13 10.61 -10.93
CA ILE A 330 -20.47 10.15 -9.58
C ILE A 330 -20.93 8.70 -9.69
N PRO A 331 -20.41 7.78 -8.86
CA PRO A 331 -20.96 6.43 -8.78
C PRO A 331 -22.37 6.51 -8.17
N ILE A 332 -23.38 6.40 -9.01
CA ILE A 332 -24.76 6.19 -8.58
C ILE A 332 -24.95 4.67 -8.54
N ASN A 333 -25.15 4.13 -7.34
CA ASN A 333 -25.57 2.74 -7.13
C ASN A 333 -27.04 2.57 -7.50
#